data_AF-A0A2A3N2Z5-F1
#
_entry.id   AF-A0A2A3N2Z5-F1
#
_cell.length_a   1.000
_cell.length_b   1.000
_cell.length_c   1.000
_cell.angle_alpha   90.00
_cell.angle_beta   90.00
_cell.angle_gamma   90.00
#
_symmetry.space_group_name_H-M   'P 1'
#
loop_
_entity.id
_entity.type
_entity.pdbx_description
1 polymer ?
#
loop_
_entity_poly.entity_id
_entity_poly.type
_entity_poly.pdbx_seq_one_letter_code
_entity_poly.pdbx_strand_id
1 'polypeptide(L)'
;MAISESRTIKYLKSFYLRDYLTIFVGLVSYAVGITGFIMPNGIVTGGLAGICLILNYKLGLDFAITYWTINISLLLIGFKAVSKQFTYRTFISISILSGLIWAGKEYLMPYFLEHPPLSGDFLSVIMGGLLCGTGLGLVYSANGSTGGTDIIGFILTKYWNMSIARILLVVDVCIVLSSFFILEHQDNSIEKTVYGLILLPLMWQMVEIVINGARQSVQLFIFSKHYDEIANHINSELKRGCTIIDGIGWYSKSSQKIVIVIARRTEATSIFRLVRTIDPSAFVTKTNVMGVYGNGFDKLK
;
A
#
# COMPACT_ATOMS: atom_id res chain seq x y z
N MET A 1 -10.25 -2.29 -40.30
CA MET A 1 -9.05 -2.00 -39.49
C MET A 1 -9.26 -0.87 -38.46
N ALA A 2 -10.15 0.10 -38.66
CA ALA A 2 -10.39 1.22 -37.73
C ALA A 2 -11.20 0.91 -36.44
N ILE A 3 -11.81 -0.28 -36.32
CA ILE A 3 -12.68 -0.64 -35.17
C ILE A 3 -11.87 -1.19 -33.96
N SER A 4 -10.59 -1.55 -34.18
CA SER A 4 -9.68 -2.10 -33.16
C SER A 4 -8.94 -1.00 -32.37
N GLU A 5 -8.51 0.07 -33.02
CA GLU A 5 -7.76 1.17 -32.37
C GLU A 5 -8.62 1.95 -31.36
N SER A 6 -9.90 2.21 -31.69
CA SER A 6 -10.83 2.93 -30.81
C SER A 6 -11.05 2.24 -29.46
N ARG A 7 -11.25 0.91 -29.46
CA ARG A 7 -11.42 0.12 -28.23
C ARG A 7 -10.13 0.02 -27.43
N THR A 8 -8.99 -0.18 -28.09
CA THR A 8 -7.68 -0.28 -27.42
C THR A 8 -7.29 1.03 -26.73
N ILE A 9 -7.48 2.18 -27.40
CA ILE A 9 -7.22 3.49 -26.81
C ILE A 9 -8.19 3.78 -25.65
N LYS A 10 -9.48 3.42 -25.78
CA LYS A 10 -10.46 3.59 -24.70
C LYS A 10 -10.14 2.70 -23.48
N TYR A 11 -9.67 1.48 -23.71
CA TYR A 11 -9.25 0.55 -22.65
C TYR A 11 -7.99 1.04 -21.93
N LEU A 12 -6.98 1.50 -22.66
CA LEU A 12 -5.78 2.12 -22.09
C LEU A 12 -6.13 3.39 -21.30
N LYS A 13 -6.95 4.29 -21.86
CA LYS A 13 -7.45 5.49 -21.14
C LYS A 13 -8.22 5.15 -19.87
N SER A 14 -9.04 4.10 -19.90
CA SER A 14 -9.76 3.61 -18.71
C SER A 14 -8.82 3.15 -17.60
N PHE A 15 -7.67 2.56 -17.97
CA PHE A 15 -6.64 2.16 -17.02
C PHE A 15 -5.96 3.38 -16.39
N TYR A 16 -5.58 4.38 -17.21
CA TYR A 16 -5.02 5.64 -16.71
C TYR A 16 -5.99 6.38 -15.78
N LEU A 17 -7.28 6.47 -16.14
CA LEU A 17 -8.28 7.15 -15.30
C LEU A 17 -8.46 6.45 -13.95
N ARG A 18 -8.50 5.12 -13.94
CA ARG A 18 -8.57 4.35 -12.69
C ARG A 18 -7.35 4.58 -11.81
N ASP A 19 -6.15 4.63 -12.39
CA ASP A 19 -4.92 4.93 -11.65
C ASP A 19 -5.00 6.33 -11.01
N TYR A 20 -5.38 7.35 -11.78
CA TYR A 20 -5.51 8.73 -11.26
C TYR A 20 -6.59 8.88 -10.19
N LEU A 21 -7.73 8.19 -10.34
CA LEU A 21 -8.76 8.16 -9.30
C LEU A 21 -8.27 7.46 -8.03
N THR A 22 -7.54 6.35 -8.18
CA THR A 22 -6.95 5.63 -7.04
C THR A 22 -5.94 6.49 -6.31
N ILE A 23 -5.08 7.21 -7.05
CA ILE A 23 -4.16 8.20 -6.50
C ILE A 23 -4.95 9.28 -5.76
N PHE A 24 -5.94 9.90 -6.40
CA PHE A 24 -6.72 10.98 -5.79
C PHE A 24 -7.37 10.58 -4.46
N VAL A 25 -8.05 9.43 -4.42
CA VAL A 25 -8.64 8.88 -3.18
C VAL A 25 -7.57 8.64 -2.12
N GLY A 26 -6.40 8.13 -2.52
CA GLY A 26 -5.27 7.95 -1.62
C GLY A 26 -4.75 9.27 -1.03
N LEU A 27 -4.65 10.33 -1.85
CA LEU A 27 -4.20 11.65 -1.40
C LEU A 27 -5.21 12.30 -0.44
N VAL A 28 -6.52 12.15 -0.70
CA VAL A 28 -7.58 12.61 0.21
C VAL A 28 -7.49 11.88 1.55
N SER A 29 -7.37 10.55 1.55
CA SER A 29 -7.18 9.76 2.76
C SER A 29 -5.96 10.21 3.55
N TYR A 30 -4.82 10.41 2.88
CA TYR A 30 -3.58 10.86 3.51
C TYR A 30 -3.72 12.28 4.09
N ALA A 31 -4.31 13.21 3.35
CA ALA A 31 -4.50 14.59 3.79
C ALA A 31 -5.41 14.66 5.03
N VAL A 32 -6.51 13.89 5.05
CA VAL A 32 -7.40 13.79 6.22
C VAL A 32 -6.66 13.17 7.41
N GLY A 33 -5.86 12.13 7.20
CA GLY A 33 -5.02 11.54 8.24
C GLY A 33 -4.08 12.55 8.89
N ILE A 34 -3.34 13.33 8.07
CA ILE A 34 -2.42 14.35 8.57
C ILE A 34 -3.18 15.50 9.26
N THR A 35 -4.09 16.16 8.55
CA THR A 35 -4.70 17.42 9.03
C THR A 35 -5.77 17.21 10.08
N GLY A 36 -6.47 16.07 10.06
CA GLY A 36 -7.51 15.75 11.03
C GLY A 36 -6.98 15.08 12.30
N PHE A 37 -5.95 14.25 12.22
CA PHE A 37 -5.55 13.42 13.37
C PHE A 37 -4.11 13.62 13.84
N ILE A 38 -3.17 13.97 12.97
CA ILE A 38 -1.75 14.10 13.34
C ILE A 38 -1.40 15.53 13.75
N MET A 39 -1.73 16.51 12.90
CA MET A 39 -1.44 17.93 13.14
C MET A 39 -2.11 18.51 14.38
N PRO A 40 -3.41 18.26 14.65
CA PRO A 40 -4.08 18.82 15.84
C PRO A 40 -3.44 18.38 17.16
N ASN A 41 -2.86 17.18 17.18
CA ASN A 41 -2.19 16.60 18.35
C ASN A 41 -0.68 16.91 18.39
N GLY A 42 -0.15 17.68 17.43
CA GLY A 42 1.27 18.05 17.38
C GLY A 42 2.22 16.86 17.21
N ILE A 43 1.73 15.74 16.67
CA ILE A 43 2.53 14.53 16.45
C ILE A 43 3.36 14.70 15.19
N VAL A 44 4.58 14.16 15.19
CA VAL A 44 5.47 14.14 14.03
C VAL A 44 5.40 12.75 13.38
N THR A 45 5.13 12.72 12.09
CA THR A 45 5.22 11.50 11.26
C THR A 45 6.59 11.39 10.58
N GLY A 46 6.77 10.39 9.73
CA GLY A 46 7.98 10.16 8.97
C GLY A 46 8.06 10.90 7.64
N GLY A 47 9.17 10.68 6.93
CA GLY A 47 9.39 11.15 5.58
C GLY A 47 9.49 12.67 5.46
N LEU A 48 9.30 13.16 4.23
CA LEU A 48 9.30 14.60 3.98
C LEU A 48 8.15 15.31 4.73
N ALA A 49 7.01 14.64 4.90
CA ALA A 49 5.91 15.17 5.72
C ALA A 49 6.38 15.42 7.16
N GLY A 50 7.09 14.47 7.78
CA GLY A 50 7.72 14.63 9.09
C GLY A 50 8.64 15.84 9.17
N ILE A 51 9.54 16.00 8.20
CA ILE A 51 10.42 17.17 8.10
C ILE A 51 9.60 18.47 8.03
N CYS A 52 8.53 18.49 7.23
CA CYS A 52 7.65 19.66 7.12
C CYS A 52 6.88 19.94 8.41
N LEU A 53 6.47 18.93 9.18
CA LEU A 53 5.86 19.10 10.50
C LEU A 53 6.86 19.69 11.49
N ILE A 54 8.10 19.18 11.53
CA ILE A 54 9.16 19.71 12.39
C ILE A 54 9.42 21.20 12.08
N LEU A 55 9.52 21.55 10.79
CA LEU A 55 9.69 22.94 10.35
C LEU A 55 8.48 23.81 10.70
N ASN A 56 7.26 23.28 10.55
CA ASN A 56 6.05 23.99 10.93
C ASN A 56 5.98 24.25 12.44
N TYR A 57 6.24 23.25 13.27
CA TYR A 57 6.17 23.37 14.73
C TYR A 57 7.29 24.22 15.32
N LYS A 58 8.50 24.17 14.74
CA LYS A 58 9.66 24.92 15.24
C LYS A 58 9.75 26.35 14.70
N LEU A 59 9.46 26.55 13.42
CA LEU A 59 9.70 27.83 12.72
C LEU A 59 8.40 28.52 12.26
N GLY A 60 7.23 27.89 12.45
CA GLY A 60 5.96 28.44 11.99
C GLY A 60 5.79 28.43 10.46
N LEU A 61 6.66 27.73 9.72
CA LEU A 61 6.60 27.68 8.26
C LEU A 61 5.31 26.97 7.80
N ASP A 62 4.65 27.50 6.76
CA ASP A 62 3.44 26.87 6.26
C ASP A 62 3.75 25.50 5.65
N PHE A 63 3.11 24.46 6.20
CA PHE A 63 3.36 23.09 5.79
C PHE A 63 3.14 22.88 4.29
N ALA A 64 2.05 23.39 3.72
CA ALA A 64 1.70 23.11 2.33
C ALA A 64 2.72 23.75 1.37
N ILE A 65 3.12 25.00 1.65
CA ILE A 65 4.14 25.70 0.86
C ILE A 65 5.51 25.02 0.98
N THR A 66 5.93 24.67 2.20
CA THR A 66 7.20 23.99 2.45
C THR A 66 7.23 22.61 1.80
N TYR A 67 6.16 21.83 1.95
CA TYR A 67 6.03 20.50 1.35
C TYR A 67 6.10 20.57 -0.16
N TRP A 68 5.37 21.49 -0.81
CA TRP A 68 5.41 21.66 -2.26
C TRP A 68 6.81 22.05 -2.75
N THR A 69 7.43 23.05 -2.11
CA THR A 69 8.73 23.60 -2.53
C THR A 69 9.85 22.56 -2.44
N ILE A 70 9.95 21.84 -1.32
CA ILE A 70 10.98 20.81 -1.14
C ILE A 70 10.73 19.65 -2.10
N ASN A 71 9.47 19.26 -2.31
CA ASN A 71 9.13 18.21 -3.25
C ASN A 71 9.49 18.53 -4.70
N ILE A 72 9.21 19.74 -5.17
CA ILE A 72 9.60 20.16 -6.52
C ILE A 72 11.12 20.12 -6.67
N SER A 73 11.86 20.56 -5.65
CA SER A 73 13.32 20.52 -5.64
C SER A 73 13.85 19.08 -5.72
N LEU A 74 13.29 18.17 -4.92
CA LEU A 74 13.66 16.75 -4.94
C LEU A 74 13.26 16.06 -6.24
N LEU A 75 12.11 16.39 -6.82
CA LEU A 75 11.65 15.83 -8.08
C LEU A 75 12.56 16.26 -9.24
N LEU A 76 13.06 17.50 -9.23
CA LEU A 76 14.05 17.99 -10.20
C LEU A 76 15.38 17.23 -10.09
N ILE A 77 15.87 17.01 -8.87
CA ILE A 77 17.10 16.25 -8.61
C ILE A 77 16.94 14.78 -9.04
N GLY A 78 15.80 14.16 -8.70
CA GLY A 78 15.49 12.76 -8.99
C GLY A 78 15.04 12.48 -10.42
N PHE A 79 14.78 13.50 -11.25
CA PHE A 79 14.16 13.37 -12.57
C PHE A 79 14.89 12.38 -13.49
N LYS A 80 16.22 12.32 -13.43
CA LYS A 80 17.03 11.40 -14.25
C LYS A 80 16.99 9.95 -13.76
N ALA A 81 16.68 9.72 -12.49
CA ALA A 81 16.69 8.39 -11.88
C ALA A 81 15.36 7.64 -12.02
N VAL A 82 14.27 8.34 -12.33
CA VAL A 82 12.91 7.76 -12.39
C VAL A 82 12.27 7.97 -13.78
N SER A 83 11.24 7.18 -14.10
CA SER A 83 10.57 7.24 -15.41
C SER A 83 9.74 8.52 -15.59
N LYS A 84 9.61 9.00 -16.83
CA LYS A 84 8.80 10.19 -17.17
C LYS A 84 7.35 10.08 -16.66
N GLN A 85 6.76 8.89 -16.76
CA GLN A 85 5.39 8.64 -16.30
C GLN A 85 5.28 8.75 -14.77
N PHE A 86 6.26 8.23 -14.03
CA PHE A 86 6.31 8.39 -12.58
C PHE A 86 6.46 9.87 -12.22
N THR A 87 7.39 10.60 -12.83
CA THR A 87 7.58 12.03 -12.55
C THR A 87 6.29 12.83 -12.73
N TYR A 88 5.55 12.61 -13.82
CA TYR A 88 4.30 13.33 -14.07
C TYR A 88 3.22 12.99 -13.05
N ARG A 89 3.06 11.70 -12.70
CA ARG A 89 2.11 11.26 -11.66
C ARG A 89 2.48 11.88 -10.30
N THR A 90 3.76 11.85 -9.94
CA THR A 90 4.26 12.39 -8.68
C THR A 90 4.12 13.90 -8.60
N PHE A 91 4.38 14.65 -9.69
CA PHE A 91 4.15 16.09 -9.73
C PHE A 91 2.67 16.47 -9.47
N ILE A 92 1.75 15.74 -10.11
CA ILE A 92 0.31 15.91 -9.87
C ILE A 92 -0.03 15.58 -8.42
N SER A 93 0.47 14.45 -7.90
CA SER A 93 0.22 14.04 -6.52
C SER A 93 0.72 15.07 -5.50
N ILE A 94 1.94 15.59 -5.67
CA ILE A 94 2.52 16.63 -4.81
C ILE A 94 1.62 17.86 -4.81
N SER A 95 1.20 18.31 -5.99
CA SER A 95 0.40 19.54 -6.14
C SER A 95 -0.99 19.37 -5.52
N ILE A 96 -1.68 18.26 -5.81
CA ILE A 96 -2.99 17.95 -5.22
C ILE A 96 -2.87 17.80 -3.70
N LEU A 97 -1.88 17.05 -3.22
CA LEU A 97 -1.72 16.80 -1.79
C LEU A 97 -1.41 18.07 -1.02
N SER A 98 -0.55 18.93 -1.56
CA SER A 98 -0.24 20.23 -0.93
C SER A 98 -1.51 21.09 -0.82
N GLY A 99 -2.34 21.12 -1.87
CA GLY A 99 -3.63 21.82 -1.84
C GLY A 99 -4.64 21.21 -0.86
N LEU A 100 -4.72 19.88 -0.79
CA LEU A 100 -5.58 19.17 0.17
C LEU A 100 -5.15 19.40 1.62
N ILE A 101 -3.84 19.44 1.89
CA ILE A 101 -3.32 19.73 3.23
C ILE A 101 -3.56 21.18 3.61
N TRP A 102 -3.38 22.12 2.67
CA TRP A 102 -3.76 23.52 2.90
C TRP A 102 -5.25 23.65 3.24
N ALA A 103 -6.13 23.03 2.46
CA ALA A 103 -7.57 23.03 2.73
C ALA A 103 -7.92 22.32 4.05
N GLY A 104 -7.24 21.20 4.36
CA GLY A 104 -7.42 20.50 5.62
C GLY A 104 -7.01 21.35 6.83
N LYS A 105 -5.92 22.11 6.72
CA LYS A 105 -5.48 23.02 7.78
C LYS A 105 -6.44 24.21 7.96
N GLU A 106 -6.99 24.74 6.88
CA GLU A 106 -7.90 25.91 6.94
C GLU A 106 -9.32 25.54 7.41
N TYR A 107 -9.83 24.37 6.99
CA TYR A 107 -11.23 24.00 7.21
C TYR A 107 -11.43 22.81 8.14
N LEU A 108 -10.64 21.74 7.99
CA LEU A 108 -10.85 20.49 8.74
C LEU A 108 -10.26 20.55 10.15
N MET A 109 -9.05 21.08 10.28
CA MET A 109 -8.33 21.15 11.54
C MET A 109 -9.05 22.02 12.59
N PRO A 110 -9.52 23.25 12.27
CA PRO A 110 -10.28 24.05 13.23
C PRO A 110 -11.57 23.34 13.66
N TYR A 111 -12.28 22.73 12.71
CA TYR A 111 -13.50 21.99 13.00
C TYR A 111 -13.26 20.79 13.93
N PHE A 112 -12.17 20.02 13.76
CA PHE A 112 -11.84 18.91 14.65
C PHE A 112 -11.27 19.33 16.00
N LEU A 113 -10.67 20.52 16.10
CA LEU A 113 -10.28 21.10 17.38
C LEU A 113 -11.52 21.52 18.20
N GLU A 114 -12.54 22.08 17.55
CA GLU A 114 -13.81 22.45 18.20
C GLU A 114 -14.71 21.22 18.47
N HIS A 115 -14.68 20.24 17.57
CA HIS A 115 -15.48 19.01 17.63
C HIS A 115 -14.59 17.78 17.47
N PRO A 116 -13.87 17.37 18.52
CA PRO A 116 -12.98 16.22 18.46
C PRO A 116 -13.76 14.96 18.05
N PRO A 117 -13.43 14.34 16.90
CA PRO A 117 -14.11 13.12 16.47
C PRO A 117 -13.82 11.93 17.38
N LEU A 118 -12.71 12.00 18.14
CA LEU A 118 -12.18 10.94 18.98
C LEU A 118 -11.64 11.55 20.28
N SER A 119 -11.75 10.81 21.37
CA SER A 119 -11.21 11.21 22.67
C SER A 119 -9.79 10.66 22.83
N GLY A 120 -8.78 11.53 22.81
CA GLY A 120 -7.39 11.23 23.18
C GLY A 120 -6.42 11.00 22.03
N ASP A 121 -5.17 11.39 22.27
CA ASP A 121 -4.07 11.43 21.31
C ASP A 121 -3.76 10.05 20.73
N PHE A 122 -3.82 9.00 21.55
CA PHE A 122 -3.54 7.63 21.11
C PHE A 122 -4.51 7.12 20.04
N LEU A 123 -5.81 7.42 20.17
CA LEU A 123 -6.80 6.98 19.17
C LEU A 123 -6.64 7.79 17.87
N SER A 124 -6.24 9.06 17.99
CA SER A 124 -5.87 9.90 16.85
C SER A 124 -4.62 9.39 16.14
N VAL A 125 -3.60 8.90 16.87
CA VAL A 125 -2.42 8.23 16.29
C VAL A 125 -2.82 7.03 15.45
N ILE A 126 -3.69 6.16 15.98
CA ILE A 126 -4.14 4.98 15.26
C ILE A 126 -4.88 5.38 13.99
N MET A 127 -5.84 6.30 14.08
CA MET A 127 -6.63 6.74 12.92
C MET A 127 -5.80 7.48 11.88
N GLY A 128 -4.89 8.35 12.32
CA GLY A 128 -3.91 9.01 11.47
C GLY A 128 -3.02 8.01 10.75
N GLY A 129 -2.44 7.04 11.47
CA GLY A 129 -1.62 5.98 10.89
C GLY A 129 -2.38 5.12 9.88
N LEU A 130 -3.61 4.73 10.18
CA LEU A 130 -4.46 3.94 9.27
C LEU A 130 -4.80 4.70 7.98
N LEU A 131 -5.24 5.96 8.10
CA LEU A 131 -5.62 6.80 6.96
C LEU A 131 -4.41 7.20 6.10
N CYS A 132 -3.30 7.60 6.73
CA CYS A 132 -2.05 7.90 6.04
C CYS A 132 -1.50 6.65 5.34
N GLY A 133 -1.44 5.51 6.03
CA GLY A 133 -0.89 4.29 5.47
C GLY A 133 -1.72 3.74 4.32
N THR A 134 -3.05 3.78 4.45
CA THR A 134 -3.97 3.41 3.37
C THR A 134 -3.81 4.37 2.18
N GLY A 135 -3.71 5.67 2.45
CA GLY A 135 -3.52 6.69 1.43
C GLY A 135 -2.23 6.50 0.62
N LEU A 136 -1.10 6.34 1.32
CA LEU A 136 0.19 6.04 0.69
C LEU A 136 0.15 4.73 -0.11
N GLY A 137 -0.44 3.68 0.48
CA GLY A 137 -0.58 2.39 -0.19
C GLY A 137 -1.36 2.48 -1.50
N LEU A 138 -2.45 3.25 -1.54
CA LEU A 138 -3.25 3.47 -2.76
C LEU A 138 -2.43 4.22 -3.81
N VAL A 139 -1.74 5.29 -3.43
CA VAL A 139 -0.88 6.08 -4.33
C VAL A 139 0.23 5.21 -4.93
N TYR A 140 0.93 4.43 -4.10
CA TYR A 140 2.00 3.54 -4.55
C TYR A 140 1.48 2.37 -5.41
N SER A 141 0.29 1.84 -5.11
CA SER A 141 -0.33 0.76 -5.90
C SER A 141 -0.58 1.16 -7.36
N ALA A 142 -0.79 2.46 -7.60
CA ALA A 142 -0.97 3.06 -8.91
C ALA A 142 0.33 3.65 -9.49
N ASN A 143 1.52 3.23 -9.02
CA ASN A 143 2.83 3.75 -9.42
C ASN A 143 2.94 5.29 -9.33
N GLY A 144 2.20 5.91 -8.41
CA GLY A 144 2.38 7.29 -8.00
C GLY A 144 3.27 7.39 -6.78
N SER A 145 3.60 8.61 -6.36
CA SER A 145 4.28 8.91 -5.12
C SER A 145 3.77 10.23 -4.55
N THR A 146 3.86 10.42 -3.24
CA THR A 146 3.57 11.71 -2.59
C THR A 146 4.75 12.67 -2.68
N GLY A 147 5.89 12.19 -3.17
CA GLY A 147 7.15 12.93 -3.29
C GLY A 147 8.08 12.69 -2.10
N GLY A 148 9.16 13.45 -2.03
CA GLY A 148 10.01 13.50 -0.84
C GLY A 148 10.89 12.27 -0.71
N THR A 149 10.89 11.68 0.48
CA THR A 149 11.62 10.44 0.79
C THR A 149 11.15 9.26 -0.07
N ASP A 150 9.90 9.27 -0.53
CA ASP A 150 9.35 8.27 -1.44
C ASP A 150 10.18 8.12 -2.73
N ILE A 151 10.64 9.24 -3.30
CA ILE A 151 11.41 9.24 -4.55
C ILE A 151 12.69 8.42 -4.36
N ILE A 152 13.36 8.64 -3.22
CA ILE A 152 14.56 7.90 -2.82
C ILE A 152 14.19 6.43 -2.58
N GLY A 153 13.10 6.15 -1.88
CA GLY A 153 12.61 4.79 -1.63
C GLY A 153 12.38 4.00 -2.92
N PHE A 154 11.67 4.59 -3.90
CA PHE A 154 11.45 3.97 -5.21
C PHE A 154 12.75 3.70 -5.96
N ILE A 155 13.73 4.61 -5.91
CA ILE A 155 15.04 4.39 -6.51
C ILE A 155 15.74 3.22 -5.82
N LEU A 156 15.76 3.18 -4.48
CA LEU A 156 16.43 2.13 -3.71
C LEU A 156 15.81 0.74 -3.90
N THR A 157 14.49 0.63 -4.10
CA THR A 157 13.85 -0.66 -4.42
C THR A 157 14.33 -1.28 -5.74
N LYS A 158 14.97 -0.49 -6.62
CA LYS A 158 15.60 -1.03 -7.84
C LYS A 158 16.92 -1.76 -7.55
N TYR A 159 17.59 -1.40 -6.45
CA TYR A 159 18.91 -1.93 -6.07
C TYR A 159 18.83 -2.94 -4.93
N TRP A 160 17.81 -2.87 -4.07
CA TRP A 160 17.62 -3.76 -2.93
C TRP A 160 16.35 -4.60 -3.06
N ASN A 161 16.42 -5.88 -2.68
CA ASN A 161 15.28 -6.81 -2.61
C ASN A 161 14.42 -6.59 -1.34
N MET A 162 14.15 -5.33 -0.99
CA MET A 162 13.31 -4.96 0.15
C MET A 162 12.06 -4.23 -0.34
N SER A 163 10.95 -4.37 0.37
CA SER A 163 9.74 -3.61 0.06
C SER A 163 9.95 -2.12 0.33
N ILE A 164 9.27 -1.28 -0.45
CA ILE A 164 9.33 0.18 -0.28
C ILE A 164 8.94 0.58 1.15
N ALA A 165 7.96 -0.10 1.75
CA ALA A 165 7.50 0.15 3.10
C ALA A 165 8.60 -0.05 4.14
N ARG A 166 9.44 -1.09 3.98
CA ARG A 166 10.53 -1.37 4.91
C ARG A 166 11.66 -0.35 4.78
N ILE A 167 11.99 0.06 3.55
CA ILE A 167 13.03 1.08 3.31
C ILE A 167 12.60 2.40 3.95
N LEU A 168 11.37 2.84 3.69
CA LEU A 168 10.86 4.12 4.19
C LEU A 168 10.61 4.09 5.69
N LEU A 169 10.21 2.95 6.29
CA LEU A 169 10.11 2.82 7.75
C LEU A 169 11.43 3.17 8.46
N VAL A 170 12.58 2.71 7.94
CA VAL A 170 13.89 3.00 8.55
C VAL A 170 14.21 4.49 8.47
N VAL A 171 14.00 5.09 7.29
CA VAL A 171 14.22 6.53 7.08
C VAL A 171 13.34 7.36 8.00
N ASP A 172 12.08 6.96 8.13
CA ASP A 172 11.07 7.64 8.92
C ASP A 172 11.37 7.57 10.41
N VAL A 173 11.83 6.42 10.91
CA VAL A 173 12.26 6.27 12.31
C VAL A 173 13.40 7.24 12.62
N CYS A 174 14.37 7.40 11.71
CA CYS A 174 15.43 8.39 11.90
C CYS A 174 14.89 9.82 11.98
N ILE A 175 13.90 10.17 11.15
CA ILE A 175 13.29 11.51 11.14
C ILE A 175 12.51 11.76 12.43
N VAL A 176 11.68 10.81 12.89
CA VAL A 176 10.93 10.94 14.15
C VAL A 176 11.86 10.99 15.35
N LEU A 177 12.92 10.18 15.40
CA LEU A 177 13.92 10.29 16.48
C LEU A 177 14.62 11.64 16.46
N SER A 178 14.88 12.21 15.28
CA SER A 178 15.46 13.55 15.19
C SER A 178 14.52 14.64 15.70
N SER A 179 13.20 14.45 15.62
CA SER A 179 12.23 15.44 16.10
C SER A 179 12.30 15.63 17.61
N PHE A 180 12.67 14.60 18.38
CA PHE A 180 12.87 14.71 19.83
C PHE A 180 13.92 15.78 20.17
N PHE A 181 15.10 15.73 19.52
CA PHE A 181 16.17 16.70 19.75
C PHE A 181 15.83 18.10 19.19
N ILE A 182 15.06 18.16 18.11
CA ILE A 182 14.77 19.43 17.42
C ILE A 182 13.65 20.21 18.13
N LEU A 183 12.69 19.50 18.74
CA LEU A 183 11.49 20.02 19.39
C LEU A 183 11.53 19.88 20.93
N GLU A 184 12.71 19.66 21.51
CA GLU A 184 12.90 19.36 22.95
C GLU A 184 12.24 20.40 23.87
N HIS A 185 12.17 21.66 23.46
CA HIS A 185 11.64 22.78 24.25
C HIS A 185 10.10 22.90 24.18
N GLN A 186 9.43 21.98 23.47
CA GLN A 186 7.97 21.95 23.35
C GLN A 186 7.39 20.99 24.39
N ASP A 187 6.27 21.38 25.01
CA ASP A 187 5.58 20.53 25.98
C ASP A 187 5.25 19.15 25.38
N ASN A 188 5.52 18.11 26.18
CA ASN A 188 5.30 16.70 25.86
C ASN A 188 6.06 16.20 24.62
N SER A 189 7.26 16.74 24.35
CA SER A 189 8.11 16.33 23.21
C SER A 189 8.43 14.82 23.19
N ILE A 190 8.68 14.21 24.36
CA ILE A 190 8.89 12.75 24.49
C ILE A 190 7.64 11.99 24.08
N GLU A 191 6.48 12.35 24.63
CA GLU A 191 5.22 11.67 24.37
C GLU A 191 4.84 11.75 22.88
N LYS A 192 4.93 12.94 22.27
CA LYS A 192 4.69 13.15 20.83
C LYS A 192 5.64 12.34 19.96
N THR A 193 6.91 12.21 20.36
CA THR A 193 7.88 11.37 19.65
C THR A 193 7.51 9.88 19.74
N VAL A 194 7.14 9.41 20.93
CA VAL A 194 6.68 8.03 21.14
C VAL A 194 5.42 7.73 20.32
N TYR A 195 4.46 8.65 20.28
CA TYR A 195 3.29 8.55 19.41
C TYR A 195 3.67 8.47 17.92
N GLY A 196 4.64 9.28 17.47
CA GLY A 196 5.21 9.16 16.12
C GLY A 196 5.81 7.79 15.86
N LEU A 197 6.59 7.24 16.80
CA LEU A 197 7.20 5.91 16.68
C LEU A 197 6.16 4.77 16.64
N ILE A 198 5.02 4.93 17.34
CA ILE A 198 3.90 3.98 17.27
C ILE A 198 3.14 4.12 15.94
N LEU A 199 2.98 5.35 15.44
CA LEU A 199 2.31 5.65 14.17
C LEU A 199 2.99 4.97 12.98
N LEU A 200 4.33 4.98 12.94
CA LEU A 200 5.09 4.52 11.78
C LEU A 200 4.84 3.04 11.42
N PRO A 201 4.97 2.05 12.34
CA PRO A 201 4.65 0.67 12.03
C PRO A 201 3.20 0.48 11.56
N LEU A 202 2.23 1.17 12.17
CA LEU A 202 0.82 1.10 11.75
C LEU A 202 0.64 1.60 10.32
N MET A 203 1.22 2.76 10.01
CA MET A 203 1.18 3.38 8.69
C MET A 203 1.81 2.46 7.63
N TRP A 204 3.04 1.99 7.86
CA TRP A 204 3.77 1.18 6.89
C TRP A 204 3.19 -0.24 6.74
N GLN A 205 2.59 -0.80 7.78
CA GLN A 205 1.84 -2.05 7.68
C GLN A 205 0.60 -1.90 6.80
N MET A 206 -0.12 -0.77 6.89
CA MET A 206 -1.23 -0.47 5.97
C MET A 206 -0.77 -0.29 4.52
N VAL A 207 0.36 0.38 4.30
CA VAL A 207 0.96 0.46 2.95
C VAL A 207 1.20 -0.95 2.40
N GLU A 208 1.81 -1.83 3.18
CA GLU A 208 2.12 -3.20 2.77
C GLU A 208 0.84 -4.00 2.46
N ILE A 209 -0.20 -3.85 3.28
CA ILE A 209 -1.50 -4.49 3.09
C ILE A 209 -2.19 -3.98 1.82
N VAL A 210 -2.16 -2.68 1.52
CA VAL A 210 -2.81 -2.13 0.33
C VAL A 210 -2.06 -2.52 -0.94
N ILE A 211 -0.72 -2.42 -0.96
CA ILE A 211 0.08 -2.76 -2.13
C ILE A 211 0.01 -4.26 -2.43
N ASN A 212 0.22 -5.09 -1.41
CA ASN A 212 0.37 -6.53 -1.60
C ASN A 212 -0.94 -7.30 -1.42
N GLY A 213 -1.96 -6.74 -0.74
CA GLY A 213 -3.18 -7.46 -0.37
C GLY A 213 -3.94 -8.07 -1.54
N ALA A 214 -3.99 -7.37 -2.69
CA ALA A 214 -4.64 -7.87 -3.91
C ALA A 214 -3.72 -8.74 -4.79
N ARG A 215 -2.39 -8.64 -4.64
CA ARG A 215 -1.40 -9.38 -5.44
C ARG A 215 -0.87 -10.64 -4.77
N GLN A 216 -1.18 -10.84 -3.48
CA GLN A 216 -0.81 -12.05 -2.77
C GLN A 216 -1.35 -13.29 -3.48
N SER A 217 -0.43 -14.17 -3.85
CA SER A 217 -0.75 -15.49 -4.38
C SER A 217 -0.91 -16.46 -3.22
N VAL A 218 -1.73 -17.48 -3.43
CA VAL A 218 -1.92 -18.57 -2.48
C VAL A 218 -1.69 -19.88 -3.21
N GLN A 219 -1.15 -20.83 -2.47
CA GLN A 219 -1.02 -22.21 -2.90
C GLN A 219 -2.11 -23.01 -2.19
N LEU A 220 -2.87 -23.75 -2.97
CA LEU A 220 -3.89 -24.66 -2.50
C LEU A 220 -3.40 -26.08 -2.73
N PHE A 221 -3.46 -26.92 -1.69
CA PHE A 221 -3.44 -28.37 -1.87
C PHE A 221 -4.86 -28.88 -1.65
N ILE A 222 -5.41 -29.55 -2.65
CA ILE A 222 -6.75 -30.14 -2.61
C ILE A 222 -6.60 -31.66 -2.60
N PHE A 223 -7.12 -32.27 -1.54
CA PHE A 223 -7.14 -33.71 -1.32
C PHE A 223 -8.57 -34.19 -1.50
N SER A 224 -8.82 -34.94 -2.57
CA SER A 224 -10.15 -35.42 -2.94
C SER A 224 -10.06 -36.70 -3.77
N LYS A 225 -11.09 -37.53 -3.71
CA LYS A 225 -11.25 -38.68 -4.63
C LYS A 225 -11.66 -38.24 -6.03
N HIS A 226 -12.32 -37.09 -6.16
CA HIS A 226 -12.80 -36.48 -7.40
C HIS A 226 -11.78 -35.48 -7.98
N TYR A 227 -10.49 -35.79 -7.85
CA TYR A 227 -9.39 -34.88 -8.20
C TYR A 227 -9.37 -34.51 -9.68
N ASP A 228 -9.81 -35.43 -10.55
CA ASP A 228 -9.86 -35.30 -11.99
C ASP A 228 -10.95 -34.31 -12.42
N GLU A 229 -12.15 -34.45 -11.87
CA GLU A 229 -13.26 -33.52 -12.09
C GLU A 229 -12.89 -32.12 -11.59
N ILE A 230 -12.33 -32.02 -10.37
CA ILE A 230 -11.86 -30.76 -9.80
C ILE A 230 -10.79 -30.11 -10.71
N ALA A 231 -9.79 -30.87 -11.15
CA ALA A 231 -8.72 -30.34 -12.01
C ALA A 231 -9.27 -29.84 -13.35
N ASN A 232 -10.21 -30.58 -13.96
CA ASN A 232 -10.83 -30.20 -15.22
C ASN A 232 -11.60 -28.88 -15.10
N HIS A 233 -12.41 -28.72 -14.05
CA HIS A 233 -13.18 -27.50 -13.83
C HIS A 233 -12.30 -26.29 -13.47
N ILE A 234 -11.22 -26.49 -12.70
CA ILE A 234 -10.25 -25.43 -12.41
C ILE A 234 -9.58 -24.93 -13.71
N ASN A 235 -9.26 -25.84 -14.63
CA ASN A 235 -8.62 -25.49 -15.89
C ASN A 235 -9.60 -24.84 -16.87
N SER A 236 -10.83 -25.36 -16.99
CA SER A 236 -11.80 -24.91 -17.99
C SER A 236 -12.57 -23.64 -17.57
N GLU A 237 -13.09 -23.60 -16.35
CA GLU A 237 -13.95 -22.51 -15.87
C GLU A 237 -13.14 -21.35 -15.31
N LEU A 238 -12.12 -21.67 -14.49
CA LEU A 238 -11.29 -20.66 -13.82
C LEU A 238 -10.05 -20.29 -14.63
N LYS A 239 -9.81 -20.96 -15.77
CA LYS A 239 -8.66 -20.74 -16.66
C LYS A 239 -7.34 -20.74 -15.90
N ARG A 240 -7.20 -21.64 -14.93
CA ARG A 240 -6.01 -21.74 -14.07
C ARG A 240 -5.35 -23.10 -14.20
N GLY A 241 -4.03 -23.09 -14.37
CA GLY A 241 -3.24 -24.31 -14.36
C GLY A 241 -3.22 -24.95 -12.97
N CYS A 242 -3.22 -26.27 -12.95
CA CYS A 242 -3.05 -27.08 -11.75
C CYS A 242 -2.09 -28.25 -12.04
N THR A 243 -1.43 -28.73 -11.00
CA THR A 243 -0.51 -29.88 -11.07
C THR A 243 -1.02 -30.99 -10.18
N ILE A 244 -0.98 -32.23 -10.65
CA ILE A 244 -1.33 -33.41 -9.84
C ILE A 244 -0.05 -33.97 -9.22
N ILE A 245 -0.09 -34.21 -7.91
CA ILE A 245 0.93 -34.96 -7.17
C ILE A 245 0.37 -36.30 -6.73
N ASP A 246 1.16 -37.34 -6.93
CA ASP A 246 0.90 -38.69 -6.44
C ASP A 246 1.43 -38.82 -5.02
N GLY A 247 0.58 -39.22 -4.09
CA GLY A 247 0.92 -39.44 -2.69
C GLY A 247 0.35 -40.75 -2.16
N ILE A 248 0.81 -41.15 -0.99
CA ILE A 248 0.27 -42.30 -0.25
C ILE A 248 -0.11 -41.81 1.14
N GLY A 249 -1.38 -41.96 1.50
CA GLY A 249 -1.85 -41.58 2.83
C GLY A 249 -1.27 -42.53 3.88
N TRP A 250 -0.46 -42.03 4.81
CA TRP A 250 0.26 -42.89 5.76
C TRP A 250 -0.65 -43.73 6.68
N TYR A 251 -1.79 -43.18 7.11
CA TYR A 251 -2.76 -43.91 7.93
C TYR A 251 -3.55 -44.92 7.10
N SER A 252 -4.13 -44.47 5.99
CA SER A 252 -4.95 -45.32 5.10
C SER A 252 -4.16 -46.35 4.29
N LYS A 253 -2.85 -46.16 4.14
CA LYS A 253 -1.96 -46.85 3.19
C LYS A 253 -2.44 -46.85 1.73
N SER A 254 -3.38 -45.97 1.39
CA SER A 254 -3.96 -45.87 0.05
C SER A 254 -3.26 -44.82 -0.79
N SER A 255 -3.17 -45.07 -2.10
CA SER A 255 -2.75 -44.07 -3.08
C SER A 255 -3.76 -42.94 -3.12
N GLN A 256 -3.28 -41.70 -3.12
CA GLN A 256 -4.09 -40.49 -3.17
C GLN A 256 -3.47 -39.49 -4.15
N LYS A 257 -4.32 -38.78 -4.88
CA LYS A 257 -3.93 -37.73 -5.80
C LYS A 257 -4.21 -36.38 -5.15
N ILE A 258 -3.25 -35.46 -5.25
CA ILE A 258 -3.33 -34.14 -4.64
C ILE A 258 -3.28 -33.11 -5.75
N VAL A 259 -4.29 -32.25 -5.84
CA VAL A 259 -4.29 -31.14 -6.81
C VAL A 259 -3.59 -29.93 -6.17
N ILE A 260 -2.49 -29.50 -6.78
CA ILE A 260 -1.82 -28.23 -6.46
C ILE A 260 -2.34 -27.15 -7.38
N VAL A 261 -2.78 -26.05 -6.79
CA VAL A 261 -3.16 -24.84 -7.55
C VAL A 261 -2.46 -23.64 -6.96
N ILE A 262 -1.79 -22.87 -7.82
CA ILE A 262 -1.29 -21.55 -7.48
C ILE A 262 -2.24 -20.53 -8.10
N ALA A 263 -2.85 -19.70 -7.27
CA ALA A 263 -3.85 -18.73 -7.69
C ALA A 263 -3.67 -17.40 -6.95
N ARG A 264 -4.21 -16.32 -7.49
CA ARG A 264 -4.33 -15.07 -6.74
C ARG A 264 -5.28 -15.28 -5.57
N ARG A 265 -5.06 -14.59 -4.45
CA ARG A 265 -5.92 -14.69 -3.26
C ARG A 265 -7.41 -14.43 -3.59
N THR A 266 -7.70 -13.56 -4.56
CA THR A 266 -9.06 -13.26 -5.03
C THR A 266 -9.72 -14.43 -5.77
N GLU A 267 -8.94 -15.24 -6.49
CA GLU A 267 -9.41 -16.40 -7.25
C GLU A 267 -9.64 -17.61 -6.33
N ALA A 268 -8.91 -17.67 -5.20
CA ALA A 268 -8.99 -18.78 -4.26
C ALA A 268 -10.42 -19.05 -3.76
N THR A 269 -11.21 -18.00 -3.51
CA THR A 269 -12.61 -18.14 -3.05
C THR A 269 -13.46 -18.90 -4.06
N SER A 270 -13.28 -18.65 -5.35
CA SER A 270 -13.99 -19.38 -6.41
C SER A 270 -13.55 -20.84 -6.47
N ILE A 271 -12.25 -21.11 -6.34
CA ILE A 271 -11.71 -22.48 -6.28
C ILE A 271 -12.31 -23.24 -5.09
N PHE A 272 -12.35 -22.64 -3.90
CA PHE A 272 -12.96 -23.27 -2.71
C PHE A 272 -14.44 -23.61 -2.92
N ARG A 273 -15.22 -22.69 -3.53
CA ARG A 273 -16.63 -22.94 -3.83
C ARG A 273 -16.81 -24.09 -4.80
N LEU A 274 -15.99 -24.12 -5.85
CA LEU A 274 -15.99 -25.19 -6.84
C LEU A 274 -15.69 -26.55 -6.21
N VAL A 275 -14.57 -26.64 -5.48
CA VAL A 275 -14.17 -27.88 -4.77
C VAL A 275 -15.27 -28.38 -3.85
N ARG A 276 -15.86 -27.49 -3.04
CA ARG A 276 -16.93 -27.85 -2.11
C ARG A 276 -18.21 -28.30 -2.81
N THR A 277 -18.46 -27.81 -4.02
CA THR A 277 -19.64 -28.21 -4.83
C THR A 277 -19.46 -29.61 -5.39
N ILE A 278 -18.25 -29.94 -5.85
CA ILE A 278 -17.92 -31.24 -6.44
C ILE A 278 -17.76 -32.30 -5.34
N ASP A 279 -16.96 -32.01 -4.31
CA ASP A 279 -16.70 -32.93 -3.21
C ASP A 279 -16.81 -32.20 -1.85
N PRO A 280 -17.96 -32.31 -1.17
CA PRO A 280 -18.16 -31.76 0.17
C PRO A 280 -17.22 -32.36 1.23
N SER A 281 -16.62 -33.53 0.98
CA SER A 281 -15.68 -34.20 1.88
C SER A 281 -14.21 -33.88 1.57
N ALA A 282 -13.95 -33.07 0.54
CA ALA A 282 -12.60 -32.68 0.16
C ALA A 282 -11.89 -31.91 1.28
N PHE A 283 -10.62 -32.24 1.49
CA PHE A 283 -9.75 -31.53 2.41
C PHE A 283 -8.87 -30.57 1.62
N VAL A 284 -8.83 -29.29 2.02
CA VAL A 284 -8.06 -28.27 1.30
C VAL A 284 -7.19 -27.49 2.27
N THR A 285 -5.89 -27.41 2.00
CA THR A 285 -4.97 -26.52 2.72
C THR A 285 -4.64 -25.28 1.89
N LYS A 286 -4.47 -24.15 2.55
CA LYS A 286 -4.17 -22.86 1.92
C LYS A 286 -2.94 -22.25 2.57
N THR A 287 -1.93 -21.98 1.74
CA THR A 287 -0.68 -21.34 2.17
C THR A 287 -0.50 -20.02 1.43
N ASN A 288 -0.08 -18.97 2.14
CA ASN A 288 0.30 -17.70 1.50
C ASN A 288 1.64 -17.89 0.80
N VAL A 289 1.72 -17.51 -0.48
CA VAL A 289 2.95 -17.57 -1.27
C VAL A 289 3.50 -16.16 -1.40
N MET A 290 4.76 -15.95 -0.98
CA MET A 290 5.37 -14.62 -0.99
C MET A 290 5.68 -14.11 -2.40
N GLY A 291 5.89 -15.00 -3.37
CA GLY A 291 6.12 -14.64 -4.76
C GLY A 291 5.96 -15.84 -5.69
N VAL A 292 5.40 -15.59 -6.87
CA VAL A 292 5.23 -16.58 -7.94
C VAL A 292 5.69 -15.91 -9.22
N TYR A 293 6.53 -16.61 -9.98
CA TYR A 293 7.15 -16.05 -11.19
C TYR A 293 6.89 -16.95 -12.40
N GLY A 294 6.59 -16.35 -13.55
CA GLY A 294 6.29 -17.03 -14.81
C GLY A 294 4.82 -17.44 -14.99
N ASN A 295 4.47 -17.99 -16.16
CA ASN A 295 3.19 -18.65 -16.47
C ASN A 295 1.91 -17.97 -15.94
N GLY A 296 1.73 -16.67 -16.24
CA GLY A 296 0.55 -15.89 -15.83
C GLY A 296 0.72 -15.10 -14.52
N PHE A 297 1.91 -15.15 -13.91
CA PHE A 297 2.32 -14.34 -12.76
C PHE A 297 3.41 -13.33 -13.14
N ASP A 298 4.08 -12.73 -12.14
CA ASP A 298 5.14 -11.75 -12.34
C ASP A 298 6.33 -12.37 -13.11
N LYS A 299 7.09 -11.56 -13.86
CA LYS A 299 8.24 -12.08 -14.60
C LYS A 299 9.37 -12.48 -13.64
N LEU A 300 10.07 -13.59 -13.92
CA LEU A 300 11.37 -13.86 -13.31
C LEU A 300 12.31 -12.69 -13.63
N LYS A 301 12.95 -12.12 -12.60
CA LYS A 301 13.96 -11.07 -12.73
C LYS A 301 15.33 -11.68 -12.98
#